data_AF-A0A8S1LC43-F1
#
_entry.id   AF-A0A8S1LC43-F1
#
_cell.length_a   1.000
_cell.length_b   1.000
_cell.length_c   1.000
_cell.angle_alpha   90.00
_cell.angle_beta   90.00
_cell.angle_gamma   90.00
#
_symmetry.space_group_name_H-M   'P 1'
#
loop_
_entity.id
_entity.type
_entity.pdbx_description
1 polymer ?
#
loop_
_entity_poly.entity_id
_entity_poly.type
_entity_poly.pdbx_seq_one_letter_code
_entity_poly.pdbx_strand_id
1 'polypeptide(L)'
;MAQSFEQKYIAGQLIQDQNTKKIQRVKQKGNQKQNEYISLHIKKGINLSEEELNNLISCRFLNLLPIFDKFEHNGERIIVYKDYLNFILEENSLQDQITAKRILLQLFLTFAELEERKYYWPLNSIQQLYYYKEMMFLSLIEYDFSKQNQRETNLEILKRFYTKYFSQIIKIPDDLLQENSFEQIINFLLKINGDLGKQDYLRGPYENLLQNLFKVKIFNKIYDTNQSIVKYFQRPENFICADEQQDQQIVYKTLRKQNYEGIVELQTNRQIEFLELFYNCSHMAVGYAYFRVLKQPFFFMRKYYGTLQDKFSQQEIQQINQKTALQISSRIAYALMELQKNIIIHRDLKPDNLYLDKEELIYSAIYVADFDRSKVLMNQNDDQMTIEHQSNTCRYDPPETDGSLKYDIFQYGLIILQLANKGQYVGNENAGCRYLNEEELHKYYSEQSIANQLNHTQYPQKFIELIARCLKMKPKDRPSIQEVYEILKDLCQRLTIKKKN
;
A
#
# COMPACT_ATOMS: atom_id res chain seq x y z
N MET A 1 14.60 -0.01 -20.03
CA MET A 1 13.77 -1.11 -20.58
C MET A 1 13.59 -2.14 -19.49
N ALA A 2 12.37 -2.65 -19.28
CA ALA A 2 12.16 -3.78 -18.39
C ALA A 2 12.92 -5.01 -18.93
N GLN A 3 13.60 -5.75 -18.05
CA GLN A 3 14.30 -6.97 -18.45
C GLN A 3 13.28 -8.06 -18.82
N SER A 4 13.57 -8.87 -19.83
CA SER A 4 12.74 -10.04 -20.14
C SER A 4 12.94 -11.14 -19.09
N PHE A 5 11.99 -12.09 -19.03
CA PHE A 5 12.09 -13.23 -18.13
C PHE A 5 13.39 -14.01 -18.35
N GLU A 6 13.76 -14.27 -19.61
CA GLU A 6 14.97 -14.99 -20.00
C GLU A 6 16.25 -14.20 -19.72
N GLN A 7 16.16 -12.87 -19.62
CA GLN A 7 17.29 -12.04 -19.19
C GLN A 7 17.54 -12.14 -17.69
N LYS A 8 16.49 -12.38 -16.88
CA LYS A 8 16.60 -12.40 -15.41
C LYS A 8 16.65 -13.80 -14.81
N TYR A 9 16.10 -14.82 -15.47
CA TYR A 9 15.98 -16.18 -14.95
C TYR A 9 16.54 -17.24 -15.90
N ILE A 10 16.98 -18.36 -15.31
CA ILE A 10 17.41 -19.58 -15.99
C ILE A 10 16.38 -20.67 -15.68
N ALA A 11 15.84 -21.31 -16.70
CA ALA A 11 14.90 -22.42 -16.54
C ALA A 11 15.58 -23.64 -15.90
N GLY A 12 14.86 -24.30 -15.00
CA GLY A 12 15.27 -25.52 -14.31
C GLY A 12 14.28 -26.67 -14.53
N GLN A 13 14.01 -27.42 -13.47
CA GLN A 13 13.14 -28.60 -13.51
C GLN A 13 11.69 -28.25 -13.88
N LEU A 14 11.12 -28.92 -14.87
CA LEU A 14 9.68 -28.88 -15.17
C LEU A 14 8.91 -29.62 -14.08
N ILE A 15 7.87 -28.98 -13.53
CA ILE A 15 7.02 -29.58 -12.49
C ILE A 15 5.70 -30.05 -13.11
N GLN A 16 5.08 -29.19 -13.93
CA GLN A 16 3.77 -29.45 -14.51
C GLN A 16 3.63 -28.70 -15.85
N ASP A 17 3.00 -29.33 -16.82
CA ASP A 17 2.64 -28.69 -18.09
C ASP A 17 1.23 -29.15 -18.49
N GLN A 18 0.26 -28.24 -18.42
CA GLN A 18 -1.15 -28.46 -18.73
C GLN A 18 -1.61 -27.46 -19.78
N ASN A 19 -2.82 -27.65 -20.33
CA ASN A 19 -3.36 -26.79 -21.38
C ASN A 19 -3.45 -25.31 -20.98
N THR A 20 -3.72 -25.00 -19.71
CA THR A 20 -3.92 -23.63 -19.23
C THR A 20 -2.69 -23.02 -18.56
N LYS A 21 -1.77 -23.84 -18.04
CA LYS A 21 -0.58 -23.36 -17.32
C LYS A 21 0.60 -24.32 -17.40
N LYS A 22 1.81 -23.78 -17.24
CA LYS A 22 3.07 -24.51 -17.06
C LYS A 22 3.80 -24.01 -15.82
N ILE A 23 4.34 -24.93 -15.02
CA ILE A 23 5.04 -24.65 -13.76
C ILE A 23 6.43 -25.27 -13.84
N GLN A 24 7.46 -24.50 -13.52
CA GLN A 24 8.85 -24.96 -13.52
C GLN A 24 9.66 -24.24 -12.43
N ARG A 25 10.70 -24.90 -11.92
CA ARG A 25 11.72 -24.28 -11.07
C ARG A 25 12.62 -23.39 -11.93
N VAL A 26 13.04 -22.25 -11.40
CA VAL A 26 13.95 -21.31 -12.07
C VAL A 26 14.97 -20.73 -11.09
N LYS A 27 16.13 -20.31 -11.62
CA LYS A 27 17.19 -19.64 -10.86
C LYS A 27 17.40 -18.22 -11.37
N GLN A 28 17.50 -17.26 -10.47
CA GLN A 28 17.78 -15.87 -10.84
C GLN A 28 19.24 -15.71 -11.28
N LYS A 29 19.49 -15.04 -12.40
CA LYS A 29 20.85 -14.76 -12.90
C LYS A 29 21.57 -13.76 -11.98
N GLY A 30 22.87 -13.97 -11.78
CA GLY A 30 23.74 -13.03 -11.06
C GLY A 30 23.64 -13.07 -9.53
N ASN A 31 22.77 -13.90 -8.94
CA ASN A 31 22.67 -14.06 -7.50
C ASN A 31 23.60 -15.20 -7.03
N GLN A 32 24.56 -14.90 -6.13
CA GLN A 32 25.52 -15.91 -5.63
C GLN A 32 24.85 -16.97 -4.75
N LYS A 33 23.74 -16.61 -4.10
CA LYS A 33 22.84 -17.58 -3.46
C LYS A 33 21.93 -18.13 -4.55
N GLN A 34 22.02 -19.43 -4.83
CA GLN A 34 21.11 -20.13 -5.73
C GLN A 34 19.69 -20.21 -5.11
N ASN A 35 19.02 -19.07 -4.94
CA ASN A 35 17.65 -19.04 -4.51
C ASN A 35 16.81 -19.71 -5.61
N GLU A 36 16.10 -20.77 -5.24
CA GLU A 36 15.19 -21.47 -6.13
C GLU A 36 13.83 -20.76 -6.10
N TYR A 37 13.31 -20.48 -7.29
CA TYR A 37 12.03 -19.83 -7.51
C TYR A 37 11.14 -20.76 -8.34
N ILE A 38 9.83 -20.51 -8.32
CA ILE A 38 8.86 -21.17 -9.18
C ILE A 38 8.33 -20.14 -10.17
N SER A 39 8.38 -20.46 -11.47
CA SER A 39 7.69 -19.69 -12.50
C SER A 39 6.41 -20.40 -12.92
N LEU A 40 5.28 -19.70 -12.80
CA LEU A 40 3.98 -20.04 -13.35
C LEU A 40 3.80 -19.30 -14.67
N HIS A 41 3.73 -20.05 -15.76
CA HIS A 41 3.39 -19.56 -17.09
C HIS A 41 1.90 -19.78 -17.31
N ILE A 42 1.12 -18.72 -17.31
CA ILE A 42 -0.31 -18.73 -17.62
C ILE A 42 -0.44 -18.60 -19.14
N LYS A 43 -0.96 -19.64 -19.78
CA LYS A 43 -1.10 -19.73 -21.23
C LYS A 43 -2.26 -18.87 -21.72
N LYS A 44 -2.28 -18.58 -23.03
CA LYS A 44 -3.42 -17.91 -23.68
C LYS A 44 -4.69 -18.76 -23.65
N GLY A 45 -5.85 -18.10 -23.75
CA GLY A 45 -7.14 -18.76 -23.89
C GLY A 45 -7.65 -19.43 -22.61
N ILE A 46 -7.16 -18.97 -21.44
CA ILE A 46 -7.74 -19.37 -20.15
C ILE A 46 -9.15 -18.80 -20.00
N ASN A 47 -9.93 -19.43 -19.11
CA ASN A 47 -11.29 -19.00 -18.83
C ASN A 47 -11.30 -17.91 -17.74
N LEU A 48 -10.59 -16.81 -17.98
CA LEU A 48 -10.59 -15.59 -17.17
C LEU A 48 -10.41 -14.40 -18.11
N SER A 49 -11.10 -13.30 -17.85
CA SER A 49 -10.82 -12.03 -18.53
C SER A 49 -9.45 -11.48 -18.13
N GLU A 50 -8.86 -10.63 -18.97
CA GLU A 50 -7.58 -9.98 -18.66
C GLU A 50 -7.68 -9.11 -17.39
N GLU A 51 -8.83 -8.45 -17.18
CA GLU A 51 -9.08 -7.63 -16.01
C GLU A 51 -9.11 -8.47 -14.73
N GLU A 52 -9.87 -9.58 -14.72
CA GLU A 52 -9.89 -10.51 -13.58
C GLU A 52 -8.50 -11.06 -13.25
N LEU A 53 -7.74 -11.44 -14.28
CA LEU A 53 -6.38 -11.95 -14.07
C LEU A 53 -5.45 -10.87 -13.50
N ASN A 54 -5.50 -9.65 -14.03
CA ASN A 54 -4.71 -8.53 -13.54
C ASN A 54 -5.03 -8.21 -12.07
N ASN A 55 -6.32 -8.24 -11.72
CA ASN A 55 -6.83 -8.04 -10.38
C ASN A 55 -6.34 -9.13 -9.40
N LEU A 56 -6.35 -10.39 -9.81
CA LEU A 56 -5.81 -11.49 -9.01
C LEU A 56 -4.29 -11.37 -8.81
N ILE A 57 -3.56 -10.93 -9.84
CA ILE A 57 -2.10 -10.72 -9.79
C ILE A 57 -1.73 -9.51 -8.92
N SER A 58 -2.53 -8.45 -8.97
CA SER A 58 -2.31 -7.25 -8.15
C SER A 58 -2.73 -7.45 -6.70
N CYS A 59 -3.64 -8.40 -6.42
CA CYS A 59 -4.15 -8.61 -5.08
C CYS A 59 -3.01 -8.82 -4.06
N ARG A 60 -3.11 -8.10 -2.93
CA ARG A 60 -2.14 -8.17 -1.82
C ARG A 60 -2.79 -8.59 -0.51
N PHE A 61 -3.79 -9.47 -0.59
CA PHE A 61 -4.35 -10.07 0.62
C PHE A 61 -3.31 -10.96 1.31
N LEU A 62 -3.19 -10.85 2.63
CA LEU A 62 -2.14 -11.48 3.44
C LEU A 62 -2.03 -13.00 3.24
N ASN A 63 -3.16 -13.67 3.00
CA ASN A 63 -3.24 -15.12 2.79
C ASN A 63 -3.07 -15.54 1.32
N LEU A 64 -2.58 -14.68 0.44
CA LEU A 64 -2.12 -15.05 -0.88
C LEU A 64 -0.59 -15.06 -0.89
N LEU A 65 0.04 -16.07 -1.51
CA LEU A 65 1.49 -16.08 -1.66
C LEU A 65 1.96 -14.84 -2.43
N PRO A 66 2.97 -14.10 -1.93
CA PRO A 66 3.44 -12.90 -2.58
C PRO A 66 4.12 -13.22 -3.90
N ILE A 67 3.72 -12.49 -4.94
CA ILE A 67 4.36 -12.53 -6.25
C ILE A 67 5.70 -11.80 -6.17
N PHE A 68 6.78 -12.51 -6.51
CA PHE A 68 8.13 -11.96 -6.50
C PHE A 68 8.46 -11.18 -7.77
N ASP A 69 8.01 -11.67 -8.93
CA ASP A 69 8.22 -10.99 -10.21
C ASP A 69 7.11 -11.32 -11.21
N LYS A 70 6.94 -10.47 -12.22
CA LYS A 70 5.94 -10.66 -13.27
C LYS A 70 6.46 -10.22 -14.64
N PHE A 71 6.12 -10.99 -15.66
CA PHE A 71 6.46 -10.73 -17.05
C PHE A 71 5.28 -11.01 -17.96
N GLU A 72 5.33 -10.41 -19.14
CA GLU A 72 4.41 -10.66 -20.23
C GLU A 72 5.21 -10.89 -21.51
N HIS A 73 4.90 -11.97 -22.22
CA HIS A 73 5.54 -12.29 -23.49
C HIS A 73 4.54 -13.00 -24.41
N ASN A 74 4.36 -12.48 -25.63
CA ASN A 74 3.43 -13.03 -26.62
C ASN A 74 2.03 -13.34 -26.05
N GLY A 75 1.53 -12.49 -25.15
CA GLY A 75 0.24 -12.62 -24.45
C GLY A 75 0.13 -13.79 -23.45
N GLU A 76 1.24 -14.46 -23.11
CA GLU A 76 1.34 -15.27 -21.90
C GLU A 76 1.78 -14.40 -20.72
N ARG A 77 1.32 -14.74 -19.52
CA ARG A 77 1.77 -14.10 -18.27
C ARG A 77 2.69 -15.05 -17.53
N ILE A 78 3.86 -14.58 -17.12
CA ILE A 78 4.82 -15.36 -16.33
C ILE A 78 4.88 -14.72 -14.96
N ILE A 79 4.53 -15.49 -13.93
CA ILE A 79 4.54 -15.06 -12.54
C ILE A 79 5.62 -15.86 -11.81
N VAL A 80 6.48 -15.18 -11.06
CA VAL A 80 7.54 -15.81 -10.29
C VAL A 80 7.24 -15.72 -8.81
N TYR A 81 7.35 -16.85 -8.12
CA TYR A 81 7.24 -17.00 -6.67
C TYR A 81 8.56 -17.50 -6.09
N LYS A 82 8.81 -17.25 -4.80
CA LYS A 82 9.79 -18.06 -4.05
C LYS A 82 9.31 -19.51 -4.00
N ASP A 83 10.22 -20.49 -3.97
CA ASP A 83 9.84 -21.89 -3.90
C ASP A 83 9.25 -22.25 -2.51
N TYR A 84 7.93 -22.38 -2.48
CA TYR A 84 7.16 -22.82 -1.31
C TYR A 84 6.50 -24.20 -1.52
N LEU A 85 6.85 -24.95 -2.56
CA LEU A 85 6.16 -26.21 -2.88
C LEU A 85 6.26 -27.26 -1.76
N ASN A 86 7.34 -27.23 -0.98
CA ASN A 86 7.51 -28.12 0.18
C ASN A 86 6.55 -27.78 1.36
N PHE A 87 5.75 -26.72 1.25
CA PHE A 87 4.77 -26.31 2.25
C PHE A 87 3.33 -26.54 1.80
N ILE A 88 3.11 -27.26 0.69
CA ILE A 88 1.78 -27.72 0.31
C ILE A 88 1.21 -28.59 1.45
N LEU A 89 -0.03 -28.31 1.83
CA LEU A 89 -0.69 -28.97 2.94
C LEU A 89 -1.07 -30.41 2.57
N GLU A 90 -0.70 -31.35 3.44
CA GLU A 90 -1.06 -32.76 3.33
C GLU A 90 -2.30 -33.08 4.20
N GLU A 91 -3.07 -34.11 3.84
CA GLU A 91 -4.29 -34.50 4.58
C GLU A 91 -4.01 -34.86 6.06
N ASN A 92 -2.85 -35.45 6.34
CA ASN A 92 -2.39 -35.78 7.70
C ASN A 92 -2.20 -34.52 8.59
N SER A 93 -2.02 -33.34 7.99
CA SER A 93 -1.74 -32.10 8.72
C SER A 93 -2.96 -31.58 9.49
N LEU A 94 -4.15 -32.11 9.20
CA LEU A 94 -5.39 -31.77 9.90
C LEU A 94 -5.67 -32.65 11.15
N GLN A 95 -4.78 -33.58 11.50
CA GLN A 95 -4.95 -34.44 12.68
C GLN A 95 -4.94 -33.64 13.99
N ASP A 96 -4.17 -32.55 14.05
CA ASP A 96 -4.18 -31.64 15.19
C ASP A 96 -5.36 -30.66 15.12
N GLN A 97 -6.23 -30.73 16.12
CA GLN A 97 -7.44 -29.92 16.17
C GLN A 97 -7.12 -28.41 16.24
N ILE A 98 -6.00 -28.02 16.86
CA ILE A 98 -5.60 -26.60 16.96
C ILE A 98 -5.22 -26.06 15.58
N THR A 99 -4.38 -26.80 14.85
CA THR A 99 -3.96 -26.51 13.48
C THR A 99 -5.17 -26.46 12.54
N ALA A 100 -6.08 -27.44 12.62
CA ALA A 100 -7.30 -27.45 11.82
C ALA A 100 -8.18 -26.22 12.09
N LYS A 101 -8.38 -25.83 13.36
CA LYS A 101 -9.19 -24.64 13.73
C LYS A 101 -8.59 -23.35 13.18
N ARG A 102 -7.27 -23.25 13.20
CA ARG A 102 -6.52 -22.10 12.69
C ARG A 102 -6.59 -21.99 11.17
N ILE A 103 -6.39 -23.11 10.46
CA ILE A 103 -6.49 -23.17 9.00
C ILE A 103 -7.91 -22.81 8.57
N LEU A 104 -8.92 -23.39 9.22
CA LEU A 104 -10.33 -23.15 8.89
C LEU A 104 -10.71 -21.68 9.09
N LEU A 105 -10.30 -21.05 10.20
CA LEU A 105 -10.53 -19.61 10.42
C LEU A 105 -9.90 -18.76 9.32
N GLN A 106 -8.63 -19.01 8.97
CA GLN A 106 -7.95 -18.28 7.89
C GLN A 106 -8.62 -18.50 6.53
N LEU A 107 -9.08 -19.72 6.23
CA LEU A 107 -9.80 -20.03 5.00
C LEU A 107 -11.10 -19.23 4.90
N PHE A 108 -11.93 -19.21 5.95
CA PHE A 108 -13.18 -18.44 5.96
C PHE A 108 -12.93 -16.94 5.84
N LEU A 109 -11.90 -16.39 6.50
CA LEU A 109 -11.52 -14.99 6.35
C LEU A 109 -11.04 -14.67 4.92
N THR A 110 -10.27 -15.58 4.31
CA THR A 110 -9.76 -15.41 2.94
C THR A 110 -10.88 -15.46 1.92
N PHE A 111 -11.77 -16.44 2.00
CA PHE A 111 -12.89 -16.58 1.06
C PHE A 111 -13.95 -15.49 1.24
N ALA A 112 -14.12 -14.95 2.45
CA ALA A 112 -14.96 -13.77 2.67
C ALA A 112 -14.40 -12.54 1.95
N GLU A 113 -13.08 -12.32 1.99
CA GLU A 113 -12.45 -11.25 1.22
C GLU A 113 -12.54 -11.50 -0.30
N LEU A 114 -12.34 -12.74 -0.75
CA LEU A 114 -12.48 -13.08 -2.17
C LEU A 114 -13.90 -12.83 -2.68
N GLU A 115 -14.93 -13.18 -1.90
CA GLU A 115 -16.34 -12.87 -2.21
C GLU A 115 -16.57 -11.35 -2.28
N GLU A 116 -16.10 -10.60 -1.29
CA GLU A 116 -16.19 -9.13 -1.25
C GLU A 116 -15.53 -8.48 -2.47
N ARG A 117 -14.36 -8.98 -2.87
CA ARG A 117 -13.60 -8.52 -4.05
C ARG A 117 -14.17 -9.05 -5.36
N LYS A 118 -15.18 -9.92 -5.32
CA LYS A 118 -15.75 -10.65 -6.48
C LYS A 118 -14.71 -11.48 -7.24
N TYR A 119 -13.75 -12.03 -6.51
CA TYR A 119 -12.73 -12.93 -7.04
C TYR A 119 -13.17 -14.37 -6.81
N TYR A 120 -13.50 -15.06 -7.89
CA TYR A 120 -13.83 -16.48 -7.83
C TYR A 120 -12.57 -17.33 -7.62
N TRP A 121 -12.58 -18.20 -6.60
CA TRP A 121 -11.45 -19.08 -6.31
C TRP A 121 -11.85 -20.55 -6.21
N PRO A 122 -11.55 -21.39 -7.23
CA PRO A 122 -11.90 -22.80 -7.21
C PRO A 122 -11.05 -23.57 -6.19
N LEU A 123 -11.71 -24.21 -5.23
CA LEU A 123 -11.07 -25.02 -4.19
C LEU A 123 -11.77 -26.38 -4.02
N ASN A 124 -11.01 -27.47 -4.20
CA ASN A 124 -11.51 -28.84 -4.12
C ASN A 124 -10.53 -29.83 -3.47
N SER A 125 -9.24 -29.50 -3.44
CA SER A 125 -8.18 -30.33 -2.87
C SER A 125 -7.42 -29.60 -1.76
N ILE A 126 -7.05 -30.32 -0.71
CA ILE A 126 -6.21 -29.76 0.36
C ILE A 126 -4.82 -29.37 -0.14
N GLN A 127 -4.34 -30.02 -1.21
CA GLN A 127 -3.06 -29.74 -1.86
C GLN A 127 -3.02 -28.37 -2.56
N GLN A 128 -4.16 -27.67 -2.66
CA GLN A 128 -4.20 -26.29 -3.15
C GLN A 128 -3.85 -25.26 -2.06
N LEU A 129 -3.67 -25.70 -0.82
CA LEU A 129 -3.33 -24.87 0.32
C LEU A 129 -1.86 -25.00 0.66
N TYR A 130 -1.22 -23.88 0.98
CA TYR A 130 0.12 -23.84 1.56
C TYR A 130 0.01 -23.54 3.04
N TYR A 131 0.82 -24.18 3.87
CA TYR A 131 0.87 -23.90 5.30
C TYR A 131 2.30 -23.74 5.78
N TYR A 132 2.65 -22.50 6.14
CA TYR A 132 4.00 -22.14 6.54
C TYR A 132 3.96 -21.36 7.84
N LYS A 133 4.63 -21.90 8.88
CA LYS A 133 4.76 -21.26 10.20
C LYS A 133 3.42 -20.71 10.71
N GLU A 134 2.41 -21.56 10.70
CA GLU A 134 1.05 -21.30 11.16
C GLU A 134 0.17 -20.37 10.29
N MET A 135 0.69 -19.85 9.19
CA MET A 135 -0.07 -19.10 8.20
C MET A 135 -0.50 -20.00 7.04
N MET A 136 -1.76 -19.87 6.63
CA MET A 136 -2.30 -20.53 5.44
C MET A 136 -2.22 -19.58 4.25
N PHE A 137 -1.82 -20.09 3.09
CA PHE A 137 -1.78 -19.33 1.85
C PHE A 137 -2.46 -20.06 0.69
N LEU A 138 -3.09 -19.28 -0.18
CA LEU A 138 -3.46 -19.69 -1.53
C LEU A 138 -2.44 -19.16 -2.54
N SER A 139 -2.37 -19.77 -3.72
CA SER A 139 -1.46 -19.35 -4.78
C SER A 139 -2.07 -19.57 -6.16
N LEU A 140 -1.75 -18.68 -7.11
CA LEU A 140 -2.13 -18.88 -8.51
C LEU A 140 -1.47 -20.12 -9.12
N ILE A 141 -0.38 -20.62 -8.51
CA ILE A 141 0.23 -21.90 -8.90
C ILE A 141 -0.81 -23.03 -8.87
N GLU A 142 -1.69 -23.05 -7.86
CA GLU A 142 -2.73 -24.07 -7.66
C GLU A 142 -4.11 -23.66 -8.17
N TYR A 143 -4.22 -22.49 -8.80
CA TYR A 143 -5.46 -21.99 -9.37
C TYR A 143 -5.86 -22.81 -10.61
N ASP A 144 -7.13 -23.17 -10.69
CA ASP A 144 -7.71 -23.93 -11.81
C ASP A 144 -8.29 -22.96 -12.85
N PHE A 145 -7.44 -22.53 -13.78
CA PHE A 145 -7.80 -21.62 -14.87
C PHE A 145 -8.79 -22.21 -15.91
N SER A 146 -9.16 -23.50 -15.78
CA SER A 146 -10.16 -24.13 -16.65
C SER A 146 -11.59 -23.96 -16.13
N LYS A 147 -11.77 -23.70 -14.83
CA LYS A 147 -13.08 -23.61 -14.18
C LYS A 147 -13.46 -22.15 -13.89
N GLN A 148 -14.39 -21.63 -14.67
CA GLN A 148 -15.30 -20.57 -14.22
C GLN A 148 -16.69 -21.18 -14.18
N ASN A 149 -17.03 -21.91 -13.12
CA ASN A 149 -18.44 -22.28 -12.94
C ASN A 149 -19.08 -21.16 -12.11
N GLN A 150 -19.48 -20.07 -12.78
CA GLN A 150 -20.11 -18.87 -12.20
C GLN A 150 -21.43 -19.13 -11.44
N ARG A 151 -21.82 -20.40 -11.25
CA ARG A 151 -23.02 -20.81 -10.52
C ARG A 151 -22.77 -21.09 -9.04
N GLU A 152 -21.54 -21.38 -8.64
CA GLU A 152 -21.20 -21.67 -7.25
C GLU A 152 -20.46 -20.46 -6.63
N THR A 153 -20.95 -19.97 -5.49
CA THR A 153 -20.35 -18.87 -4.71
C THR A 153 -19.10 -19.33 -3.96
N ASN A 154 -18.23 -18.41 -3.51
CA ASN A 154 -17.07 -18.78 -2.69
C ASN A 154 -17.52 -19.43 -1.36
N LEU A 155 -18.66 -19.01 -0.82
CA LEU A 155 -19.23 -19.60 0.40
C LEU A 155 -19.62 -21.07 0.20
N GLU A 156 -20.28 -21.41 -0.92
CA GLU A 156 -20.68 -22.78 -1.25
C GLU A 156 -19.47 -23.69 -1.47
N ILE A 157 -18.46 -23.19 -2.21
CA ILE A 157 -17.17 -23.87 -2.39
C ILE A 157 -16.58 -24.21 -1.02
N LEU A 158 -16.56 -23.24 -0.11
CA LEU A 158 -15.94 -23.43 1.19
C LEU A 158 -16.74 -24.35 2.11
N LYS A 159 -18.08 -24.28 2.09
CA LYS A 159 -18.94 -25.23 2.82
C LYS A 159 -18.70 -26.67 2.35
N ARG A 160 -18.61 -26.91 1.04
CA ARG A 160 -18.26 -28.23 0.48
C ARG A 160 -16.87 -28.68 0.94
N PHE A 161 -15.89 -27.78 0.88
CA PHE A 161 -14.51 -28.06 1.32
C PHE A 161 -14.45 -28.39 2.82
N TYR A 162 -15.15 -27.62 3.66
CA TYR A 162 -15.32 -27.89 5.09
C TYR A 162 -15.95 -29.26 5.34
N THR A 163 -17.03 -29.61 4.64
CA THR A 163 -17.69 -30.92 4.79
C THR A 163 -16.73 -32.06 4.50
N LYS A 164 -15.91 -31.91 3.44
CA LYS A 164 -14.95 -32.93 3.03
C LYS A 164 -13.79 -33.13 4.02
N TYR A 165 -13.18 -32.04 4.51
CA TYR A 165 -11.90 -32.13 5.23
C TYR A 165 -11.97 -31.78 6.73
N PHE A 166 -12.96 -31.01 7.18
CA PHE A 166 -12.98 -30.44 8.54
C PHE A 166 -14.14 -30.93 9.41
N SER A 167 -15.27 -31.36 8.82
CA SER A 167 -16.51 -31.68 9.55
C SER A 167 -16.37 -32.81 10.58
N GLN A 168 -15.37 -33.68 10.43
CA GLN A 168 -15.07 -34.74 11.40
C GLN A 168 -14.24 -34.23 12.60
N ILE A 169 -13.52 -33.12 12.44
CA ILE A 169 -12.56 -32.56 13.41
C ILE A 169 -13.17 -31.38 14.17
N ILE A 170 -13.93 -30.54 13.47
CA ILE A 170 -14.55 -29.32 13.97
C ILE A 170 -16.03 -29.39 13.61
N LYS A 171 -16.90 -29.31 14.62
CA LYS A 171 -18.35 -29.25 14.44
C LYS A 171 -18.80 -27.81 14.43
N ILE A 172 -19.11 -27.28 13.24
CA ILE A 172 -19.90 -26.07 13.07
C ILE A 172 -21.39 -26.45 13.17
N PRO A 173 -22.18 -25.75 14.00
CA PRO A 173 -23.63 -25.92 14.07
C PRO A 173 -24.33 -25.88 12.70
N ASP A 174 -25.31 -26.77 12.49
CA ASP A 174 -25.98 -26.94 11.20
C ASP A 174 -26.78 -25.70 10.78
N ASP A 175 -27.36 -24.97 11.73
CA ASP A 175 -28.03 -23.70 11.51
C ASP A 175 -27.07 -22.66 10.89
N LEU A 176 -25.86 -22.52 11.45
CA LEU A 176 -24.82 -21.64 10.91
C LEU A 176 -24.35 -22.06 9.51
N LEU A 177 -24.35 -23.36 9.20
CA LEU A 177 -23.99 -23.87 7.87
C LEU A 177 -25.11 -23.69 6.84
N GLN A 178 -26.37 -23.63 7.27
CA GLN A 178 -27.51 -23.34 6.40
C GLN A 178 -27.60 -21.85 6.06
N GLU A 179 -27.06 -20.98 6.92
CA GLU A 179 -27.00 -19.55 6.65
C GLU A 179 -26.06 -19.18 5.49
N ASN A 180 -26.49 -18.23 4.66
CA ASN A 180 -25.68 -17.70 3.55
C ASN A 180 -24.85 -16.49 3.97
N SER A 181 -24.13 -16.61 5.09
CA SER A 181 -23.29 -15.53 5.63
C SER A 181 -21.93 -16.04 6.10
N PHE A 182 -20.87 -15.42 5.58
CA PHE A 182 -19.51 -15.62 6.11
C PHE A 182 -19.38 -15.12 7.55
N GLU A 183 -20.07 -14.03 7.89
CA GLU A 183 -19.87 -13.31 9.15
C GLU A 183 -20.16 -14.19 10.37
N GLN A 184 -21.27 -14.92 10.36
CA GLN A 184 -21.65 -15.74 11.51
C GLN A 184 -20.70 -16.92 11.71
N ILE A 185 -20.30 -17.57 10.63
CA ILE A 185 -19.34 -18.69 10.69
C ILE A 185 -17.98 -18.17 11.18
N ILE A 186 -17.52 -17.02 10.68
CA ILE A 186 -16.28 -16.39 11.15
C ILE A 186 -16.37 -16.06 12.64
N ASN A 187 -17.47 -15.48 13.12
CA ASN A 187 -17.68 -15.20 14.54
C ASN A 187 -17.61 -16.47 15.40
N PHE A 188 -18.24 -17.56 14.96
CA PHE A 188 -18.12 -18.87 15.62
C PHE A 188 -16.66 -19.36 15.64
N LEU A 189 -15.96 -19.28 14.50
CA LEU A 189 -14.58 -19.72 14.37
C LEU A 189 -13.62 -18.88 15.24
N LEU A 190 -13.84 -17.57 15.34
CA LEU A 190 -13.09 -16.69 16.25
C LEU A 190 -13.25 -17.11 17.71
N LYS A 191 -14.48 -17.46 18.12
CA LYS A 191 -14.80 -17.91 19.48
C LYS A 191 -14.07 -19.21 19.84
N ILE A 192 -14.14 -20.22 18.97
CA ILE A 192 -13.51 -21.54 19.25
C ILE A 192 -11.98 -21.54 19.15
N ASN A 193 -11.39 -20.49 18.57
CA ASN A 193 -9.93 -20.29 18.49
C ASN A 193 -9.36 -19.53 19.72
N GLY A 194 -10.06 -19.56 20.86
CA GLY A 194 -9.65 -18.86 22.07
C GLY A 194 -10.21 -17.44 22.18
N ASP A 195 -11.41 -17.23 21.65
CA ASP A 195 -12.14 -15.96 21.69
C ASP A 195 -11.38 -14.78 21.07
N LEU A 196 -10.78 -15.02 19.89
CA LEU A 196 -9.95 -14.05 19.17
C LEU A 196 -10.73 -12.83 18.68
N GLY A 197 -12.06 -12.91 18.67
CA GLY A 197 -12.96 -11.80 18.34
C GLY A 197 -13.22 -10.84 19.51
N LYS A 198 -12.85 -11.22 20.73
CA LYS A 198 -13.09 -10.40 21.93
C LYS A 198 -12.34 -9.08 21.83
N GLN A 199 -13.09 -7.98 21.82
CA GLN A 199 -12.55 -6.63 21.80
C GLN A 199 -12.16 -6.20 23.22
N ASP A 200 -10.98 -5.61 23.35
CA ASP A 200 -10.52 -4.91 24.54
C ASP A 200 -10.47 -3.42 24.19
N TYR A 201 -11.18 -2.58 24.95
CA TYR A 201 -11.25 -1.14 24.69
C TYR A 201 -9.87 -0.45 24.76
N LEU A 202 -8.89 -1.09 25.41
CA LEU A 202 -7.50 -0.63 25.48
C LEU A 202 -6.66 -1.05 24.26
N ARG A 203 -7.17 -1.93 23.40
CA ARG A 203 -6.48 -2.48 22.23
C ARG A 203 -7.23 -2.15 20.93
N GLY A 204 -6.55 -2.30 19.80
CA GLY A 204 -7.23 -2.23 18.51
C GLY A 204 -8.23 -3.38 18.35
N PRO A 205 -9.27 -3.22 17.51
CA PRO A 205 -10.17 -4.32 17.15
C PRO A 205 -9.35 -5.49 16.60
N TYR A 206 -9.72 -6.73 16.97
CA TYR A 206 -9.05 -7.97 16.55
C TYR A 206 -7.53 -8.04 16.76
N GLU A 207 -6.95 -7.21 17.63
CA GLU A 207 -5.51 -7.25 17.90
C GLU A 207 -5.06 -8.61 18.45
N ASN A 208 -5.90 -9.29 19.25
CA ASN A 208 -5.65 -10.64 19.75
C ASN A 208 -5.51 -11.67 18.62
N LEU A 209 -6.30 -11.53 17.54
CA LEU A 209 -6.15 -12.36 16.35
C LEU A 209 -4.80 -12.13 15.68
N LEU A 210 -4.36 -10.87 15.53
CA LEU A 210 -3.04 -10.57 14.95
C LEU A 210 -1.90 -11.09 15.82
N GLN A 211 -1.99 -10.96 17.16
CA GLN A 211 -1.01 -11.55 18.08
C GLN A 211 -0.92 -13.07 17.90
N ASN A 212 -2.08 -13.72 17.74
CA ASN A 212 -2.18 -15.15 17.56
C ASN A 212 -1.65 -15.63 16.19
N LEU A 213 -1.94 -14.90 15.11
CA LEU A 213 -1.48 -15.19 13.74
C LEU A 213 0.03 -15.00 13.63
N PHE A 214 0.55 -13.87 14.11
CA PHE A 214 1.97 -13.52 13.94
C PHE A 214 2.89 -13.98 15.08
N LYS A 215 2.33 -14.58 16.13
CA LYS A 215 3.07 -14.90 17.37
C LYS A 215 3.78 -13.69 17.99
N VAL A 216 3.17 -12.52 17.84
CA VAL A 216 3.69 -11.25 18.34
C VAL A 216 3.11 -10.98 19.71
N LYS A 217 3.99 -10.79 20.71
CA LYS A 217 3.56 -10.50 22.08
C LYS A 217 3.17 -9.03 22.27
N ILE A 218 3.88 -8.11 21.63
CA ILE A 218 3.75 -6.67 21.86
C ILE A 218 3.73 -5.93 20.52
N PHE A 219 2.72 -5.09 20.34
CA PHE A 219 2.66 -4.10 19.28
C PHE A 219 2.95 -2.72 19.88
N ASN A 220 3.97 -2.04 19.37
CA ASN A 220 4.40 -0.74 19.87
C ASN A 220 3.64 0.37 19.16
N LYS A 221 3.00 1.26 19.92
CA LYS A 221 2.24 2.37 19.37
C LYS A 221 3.15 3.36 18.66
N ILE A 222 2.82 3.71 17.41
CA ILE A 222 3.32 4.94 16.78
C ILE A 222 2.36 6.07 17.14
N TYR A 223 1.09 5.92 16.76
CA TYR A 223 0.02 6.82 17.17
C TYR A 223 -1.32 6.10 17.31
N ASP A 224 -2.23 6.75 18.00
CA ASP A 224 -3.60 6.29 18.22
C ASP A 224 -4.49 7.54 18.27
N THR A 225 -5.30 7.72 17.24
CA THR A 225 -6.23 8.83 17.10
C THR A 225 -7.66 8.30 17.18
N ASN A 226 -8.64 9.21 17.21
CA ASN A 226 -10.05 8.84 17.15
C ASN A 226 -10.45 8.12 15.84
N GLN A 227 -9.60 8.18 14.80
CA GLN A 227 -9.88 7.63 13.48
C GLN A 227 -9.10 6.37 13.18
N SER A 228 -7.83 6.29 13.59
CA SER A 228 -6.96 5.17 13.26
C SER A 228 -5.92 4.88 14.33
N ILE A 229 -5.49 3.63 14.35
CA ILE A 229 -4.44 3.11 15.22
C ILE A 229 -3.30 2.63 14.32
N VAL A 230 -2.08 3.08 14.62
CA VAL A 230 -0.88 2.64 13.92
C VAL A 230 0.16 2.14 14.91
N LYS A 231 0.58 0.90 14.72
CA LYS A 231 1.58 0.25 15.58
C LYS A 231 2.65 -0.44 14.75
N TYR A 232 3.85 -0.58 15.30
CA TYR A 232 4.94 -1.36 14.70
C TYR A 232 5.33 -2.56 15.55
N PHE A 233 5.92 -3.55 14.91
CA PHE A 233 6.38 -4.78 15.54
C PHE A 233 7.53 -5.40 14.74
N GLN A 234 8.23 -6.36 15.36
CA GLN A 234 9.24 -7.14 14.65
C GLN A 234 8.57 -7.98 13.57
N ARG A 235 9.14 -8.01 12.38
CA ARG A 235 8.64 -8.81 11.27
C ARG A 235 8.65 -10.28 11.69
N PRO A 236 7.48 -10.94 11.79
CA PRO A 236 7.42 -12.34 12.17
C PRO A 236 7.84 -13.19 10.97
N GLU A 237 8.36 -14.38 11.22
CA GLU A 237 8.89 -15.25 10.17
C GLU A 237 7.82 -15.71 9.16
N ASN A 238 6.56 -15.75 9.60
CA ASN A 238 5.41 -16.10 8.77
C ASN A 238 4.84 -14.91 7.97
N PHE A 239 5.35 -13.68 8.17
CA PHE A 239 5.08 -12.54 7.30
C PHE A 239 6.10 -12.49 6.15
N ILE A 240 5.76 -13.18 5.07
CA ILE A 240 6.66 -13.46 3.95
C ILE A 240 6.69 -12.36 2.88
N CYS A 241 5.89 -11.31 3.02
CA CYS A 241 5.71 -10.25 2.02
C CYS A 241 6.72 -9.09 2.14
N ALA A 242 7.51 -9.03 3.22
CA ALA A 242 8.52 -7.99 3.46
C ALA A 242 9.95 -8.52 3.23
N ASP A 243 10.87 -7.63 2.86
CA ASP A 243 12.28 -7.99 2.65
C ASP A 243 12.98 -8.17 4.00
N GLU A 244 13.35 -9.41 4.31
CA GLU A 244 14.05 -9.77 5.54
C GLU A 244 15.41 -9.06 5.70
N GLN A 245 16.05 -8.59 4.64
CA GLN A 245 17.33 -7.88 4.77
C GLN A 245 17.14 -6.39 5.10
N GLN A 246 16.05 -5.79 4.65
CA GLN A 246 15.82 -4.34 4.74
C GLN A 246 14.82 -3.97 5.82
N ASP A 247 13.78 -4.79 6.01
CA ASP A 247 12.59 -4.43 6.77
C ASP A 247 12.37 -5.39 7.95
N GLN A 248 13.25 -5.28 8.95
CA GLN A 248 13.17 -6.07 10.20
C GLN A 248 11.93 -5.75 11.03
N GLN A 249 11.37 -4.55 10.86
CA GLN A 249 10.16 -4.11 11.54
C GLN A 249 9.11 -3.70 10.51
N ILE A 250 7.86 -4.04 10.83
CA ILE A 250 6.71 -3.71 10.00
C ILE A 250 5.70 -2.93 10.82
N VAL A 251 4.86 -2.18 10.12
CA VAL A 251 3.78 -1.37 10.68
C VAL A 251 2.45 -1.99 10.27
N TYR A 252 1.46 -1.95 11.16
CA TYR A 252 0.07 -2.07 10.74
C TYR A 252 -0.71 -0.78 11.04
N LYS A 253 -1.56 -0.36 10.09
CA LYS A 253 -2.60 0.67 10.25
C LYS A 253 -3.95 -0.02 10.28
N THR A 254 -4.82 0.36 11.21
CA THR A 254 -6.21 -0.08 11.26
C THR A 254 -7.10 1.09 11.66
N LEU A 255 -8.36 1.06 11.25
CA LEU A 255 -9.33 2.11 11.58
C LEU A 255 -9.91 1.85 12.98
N ARG A 256 -10.21 2.90 13.75
CA ARG A 256 -11.09 2.74 14.90
C ARG A 256 -12.50 2.42 14.39
N LYS A 257 -13.20 1.50 15.04
CA LYS A 257 -14.58 1.12 14.69
C LYS A 257 -15.47 2.36 14.89
N GLN A 258 -15.79 3.06 13.79
CA GLN A 258 -16.70 4.20 13.80
C GLN A 258 -18.05 3.78 13.21
N ASN A 259 -19.14 4.36 13.70
CA ASN A 259 -20.52 4.08 13.30
C ASN A 259 -20.89 4.53 11.87
N TYR A 260 -19.90 4.80 11.00
CA TYR A 260 -20.09 5.34 9.65
C TYR A 260 -19.77 4.27 8.60
N GLU A 261 -20.67 3.31 8.43
CA GLU A 261 -20.40 2.10 7.63
C GLU A 261 -20.09 2.38 6.15
N GLY A 262 -20.66 3.42 5.53
CA GLY A 262 -20.49 3.69 4.09
C GLY A 262 -19.18 4.40 3.68
N ILE A 263 -18.85 5.53 4.31
CA ILE A 263 -17.65 6.33 3.94
C ILE A 263 -16.37 5.56 4.28
N VAL A 264 -16.38 4.84 5.41
CA VAL A 264 -15.24 4.03 5.87
C VAL A 264 -14.96 2.88 4.90
N GLU A 265 -15.99 2.26 4.34
CA GLU A 265 -15.84 1.18 3.36
C GLU A 265 -15.21 1.69 2.06
N LEU A 266 -15.66 2.84 1.54
CA LEU A 266 -15.07 3.47 0.36
C LEU A 266 -13.60 3.84 0.57
N GLN A 267 -13.26 4.44 1.72
CA GLN A 267 -11.88 4.76 2.09
C GLN A 267 -11.02 3.50 2.20
N THR A 268 -11.55 2.43 2.79
CA THR A 268 -10.87 1.15 2.93
C THR A 268 -10.56 0.53 1.58
N ASN A 269 -11.56 0.44 0.69
CA ASN A 269 -11.38 -0.13 -0.64
C ASN A 269 -10.38 0.67 -1.47
N ARG A 270 -10.40 2.01 -1.38
CA ARG A 270 -9.41 2.87 -2.02
C ARG A 270 -7.99 2.65 -1.48
N GLN A 271 -7.82 2.55 -0.16
CA GLN A 271 -6.51 2.24 0.42
C GLN A 271 -5.96 0.92 -0.10
N ILE A 272 -6.82 -0.09 -0.25
CA ILE A 272 -6.43 -1.39 -0.82
C ILE A 272 -6.01 -1.22 -2.29
N GLU A 273 -6.80 -0.52 -3.10
CA GLU A 273 -6.49 -0.25 -4.52
C GLU A 273 -5.13 0.43 -4.67
N PHE A 274 -4.85 1.49 -3.91
CA PHE A 274 -3.56 2.18 -3.99
C PHE A 274 -2.41 1.37 -3.41
N LEU A 275 -2.64 0.56 -2.37
CA LEU A 275 -1.63 -0.38 -1.88
C LEU A 275 -1.21 -1.37 -2.97
N GLU A 276 -2.17 -1.91 -3.71
CA GLU A 276 -1.94 -2.86 -4.81
C GLU A 276 -1.29 -2.18 -6.02
N LEU A 277 -1.73 -0.97 -6.37
CA LEU A 277 -1.19 -0.18 -7.48
C LEU A 277 0.26 0.24 -7.25
N PHE A 278 0.57 0.73 -6.05
CA PHE A 278 1.86 1.33 -5.73
C PHE A 278 2.89 0.37 -5.12
N TYR A 279 2.57 -0.92 -5.02
CA TYR A 279 3.46 -1.93 -4.42
C TYR A 279 4.90 -1.89 -4.96
N ASN A 280 5.08 -1.64 -6.27
CA ASN A 280 6.38 -1.57 -6.94
C ASN A 280 6.85 -0.13 -7.25
N CYS A 281 6.18 0.88 -6.72
CA CYS A 281 6.54 2.28 -6.94
C CYS A 281 7.63 2.71 -5.97
N SER A 282 8.78 3.14 -6.51
CA SER A 282 9.99 3.46 -5.74
C SER A 282 9.89 4.65 -4.79
N HIS A 283 8.84 5.47 -4.89
CA HIS A 283 8.65 6.72 -4.15
C HIS A 283 7.25 6.83 -3.51
N MET A 284 6.53 5.72 -3.42
CA MET A 284 5.25 5.60 -2.72
C MET A 284 5.43 4.69 -1.52
N ALA A 285 4.77 5.01 -0.41
CA ALA A 285 4.90 4.22 0.80
C ALA A 285 4.54 2.74 0.54
N VAL A 286 5.53 1.87 0.72
CA VAL A 286 5.39 0.43 0.47
C VAL A 286 4.40 -0.19 1.44
N GLY A 287 3.24 -0.61 0.92
CA GLY A 287 2.31 -1.50 1.60
C GLY A 287 2.56 -2.94 1.15
N TYR A 288 2.90 -3.83 2.08
CA TYR A 288 3.24 -5.22 1.76
C TYR A 288 2.01 -6.08 1.49
N ALA A 289 0.99 -5.92 2.33
CA ALA A 289 -0.22 -6.71 2.32
C ALA A 289 -1.33 -6.00 3.10
N TYR A 290 -2.57 -6.46 2.92
CA TYR A 290 -3.68 -6.10 3.77
C TYR A 290 -4.42 -7.35 4.26
N PHE A 291 -5.19 -7.21 5.32
CA PHE A 291 -6.04 -8.26 5.88
C PHE A 291 -7.35 -7.67 6.37
N ARG A 292 -8.48 -8.37 6.20
CA ARG A 292 -9.81 -7.90 6.59
C ARG A 292 -10.48 -8.92 7.50
N VAL A 293 -10.98 -8.47 8.64
CA VAL A 293 -11.69 -9.31 9.63
C VAL A 293 -13.06 -8.70 9.85
N LEU A 294 -14.12 -9.30 9.30
CA LEU A 294 -15.50 -8.79 9.44
C LEU A 294 -15.58 -7.28 9.14
N LYS A 295 -15.13 -6.89 7.93
CA LYS A 295 -14.99 -5.50 7.47
C LYS A 295 -13.89 -4.65 8.13
N GLN A 296 -13.29 -5.07 9.25
CA GLN A 296 -12.18 -4.35 9.86
C GLN A 296 -10.89 -4.54 9.05
N PRO A 297 -10.30 -3.48 8.46
CA PRO A 297 -9.08 -3.62 7.67
C PRO A 297 -7.81 -3.47 8.52
N PHE A 298 -6.76 -4.16 8.10
CA PHE A 298 -5.40 -4.03 8.59
C PHE A 298 -4.48 -3.89 7.40
N PHE A 299 -3.76 -2.77 7.32
CA PHE A 299 -2.78 -2.51 6.27
C PHE A 299 -1.38 -2.71 6.83
N PHE A 300 -0.63 -3.65 6.28
CA PHE A 300 0.74 -3.93 6.67
C PHE A 300 1.71 -3.22 5.74
N MET A 301 2.58 -2.39 6.31
CA MET A 301 3.43 -1.49 5.55
C MET A 301 4.85 -1.44 6.12
N ARG A 302 5.76 -0.88 5.33
CA ARG A 302 7.13 -0.61 5.74
C ARG A 302 7.16 0.33 6.93
N LYS A 303 8.06 0.07 7.89
CA LYS A 303 8.38 1.05 8.94
C LYS A 303 9.39 2.06 8.41
N TYR A 304 9.03 3.34 8.45
CA TYR A 304 9.91 4.45 8.10
C TYR A 304 10.53 5.06 9.36
N TYR A 305 11.58 5.87 9.18
CA TYR A 305 12.28 6.54 10.29
C TYR A 305 11.53 7.78 10.82
N GLY A 306 10.51 8.21 10.10
CA GLY A 306 9.67 9.35 10.42
C GLY A 306 9.12 9.99 9.17
N THR A 307 8.55 11.17 9.36
CA THR A 307 7.96 12.02 8.32
C THR A 307 8.81 13.28 8.12
N LEU A 308 8.56 14.01 7.04
CA LEU A 308 9.16 15.33 6.86
C LEU A 308 8.72 16.32 7.96
N GLN A 309 7.49 16.18 8.46
CA GLN A 309 6.99 16.99 9.57
C GLN A 309 7.81 16.78 10.85
N ASP A 310 8.22 15.55 11.16
CA ASP A 310 9.07 15.26 12.31
C ASP A 310 10.42 15.98 12.21
N LYS A 311 10.95 16.14 10.99
CA LYS A 311 12.19 16.85 10.73
C LYS A 311 12.07 18.35 10.85
N PHE A 312 10.93 18.93 10.50
CA PHE A 312 10.69 20.37 10.68
C PHE A 312 10.73 20.82 12.14
N SER A 313 10.45 19.90 13.08
CA SER A 313 10.53 20.16 14.52
C SER A 313 11.94 19.92 15.11
N GLN A 314 12.92 19.48 14.31
CA GLN A 314 14.25 19.10 14.78
C GLN A 314 15.32 20.14 14.41
N GLN A 315 16.44 20.18 15.15
CA GLN A 315 17.56 21.07 14.84
C GLN A 315 18.20 20.79 13.47
N GLU A 316 18.11 19.55 12.96
CA GLU A 316 18.65 19.16 11.66
C GLU A 316 18.16 20.09 10.53
N ILE A 317 16.90 20.51 10.56
CA ILE A 317 16.33 21.38 9.53
C ILE A 317 17.03 22.75 9.47
N GLN A 318 17.54 23.24 10.60
CA GLN A 318 18.26 24.51 10.66
C GLN A 318 19.60 24.43 9.92
N GLN A 319 20.19 23.24 9.85
CA GLN A 319 21.50 23.00 9.27
C GLN A 319 21.46 22.71 7.76
N ILE A 320 20.28 22.45 7.17
CA ILE A 320 20.20 22.16 5.73
C ILE A 320 20.65 23.37 4.91
N ASN A 321 21.55 23.18 3.96
CA ASN A 321 21.92 24.23 3.03
C ASN A 321 20.98 24.23 1.81
N GLN A 322 21.12 25.24 0.95
CA GLN A 322 20.25 25.41 -0.22
C GLN A 322 20.31 24.23 -1.19
N LYS A 323 21.49 23.62 -1.36
CA LYS A 323 21.66 22.45 -2.22
C LYS A 323 20.84 21.28 -1.69
N THR A 324 20.91 21.03 -0.38
CA THR A 324 20.12 19.98 0.28
C THR A 324 18.62 20.24 0.12
N ALA A 325 18.16 21.46 0.36
CA ALA A 325 16.75 21.82 0.19
C ALA A 325 16.28 21.59 -1.25
N LEU A 326 17.04 22.06 -2.26
CA LEU A 326 16.73 21.82 -3.68
C LEU A 326 16.70 20.33 -4.05
N GLN A 327 17.63 19.54 -3.50
CA GLN A 327 17.66 18.09 -3.71
C GLN A 327 16.43 17.40 -3.13
N ILE A 328 16.00 17.77 -1.92
CA ILE A 328 14.79 17.24 -1.29
C ILE A 328 13.55 17.68 -2.08
N SER A 329 13.44 18.96 -2.46
CA SER A 329 12.38 19.47 -3.32
C SER A 329 12.29 18.70 -4.64
N SER A 330 13.42 18.35 -5.24
CA SER A 330 13.48 17.55 -6.47
C SER A 330 13.01 16.10 -6.25
N ARG A 331 13.37 15.47 -5.12
CA ARG A 331 12.88 14.12 -4.75
C ARG A 331 11.36 14.10 -4.56
N ILE A 332 10.80 15.09 -3.87
CA ILE A 332 9.34 15.21 -3.70
C ILE A 332 8.67 15.40 -5.06
N ALA A 333 9.21 16.27 -5.93
CA ALA A 333 8.66 16.49 -7.26
C ALA A 333 8.69 15.20 -8.12
N TYR A 334 9.77 14.43 -8.03
CA TYR A 334 9.87 13.14 -8.70
C TYR A 334 8.83 12.13 -8.20
N ALA A 335 8.57 12.08 -6.89
CA ALA A 335 7.50 11.23 -6.36
C ALA A 335 6.13 11.62 -6.92
N LEU A 336 5.82 12.92 -7.01
CA LEU A 336 4.57 13.40 -7.59
C LEU A 336 4.44 13.12 -9.09
N MET A 337 5.55 13.03 -9.83
CA MET A 337 5.51 12.57 -11.22
C MET A 337 4.95 11.14 -11.35
N GLU A 338 5.21 10.25 -10.38
CA GLU A 338 4.66 8.89 -10.40
C GLU A 338 3.13 8.87 -10.20
N LEU A 339 2.58 9.79 -9.41
CA LEU A 339 1.12 9.96 -9.29
C LEU A 339 0.51 10.43 -10.60
N GLN A 340 1.13 11.44 -11.24
CA GLN A 340 0.62 11.99 -12.49
C GLN A 340 0.65 10.99 -13.64
N LYS A 341 1.62 10.07 -13.70
CA LYS A 341 1.66 8.99 -14.70
C LYS A 341 0.40 8.11 -14.66
N ASN A 342 -0.16 7.93 -13.46
CA ASN A 342 -1.37 7.17 -13.21
C ASN A 342 -2.62 8.07 -13.11
N ILE A 343 -2.47 9.38 -13.37
CA ILE A 343 -3.57 10.35 -13.38
C ILE A 343 -4.27 10.41 -12.00
N ILE A 344 -3.45 10.27 -10.95
CA ILE A 344 -3.87 10.30 -9.55
C ILE A 344 -3.58 11.68 -8.94
N ILE A 345 -4.55 12.21 -8.21
CA ILE A 345 -4.37 13.35 -7.33
C ILE A 345 -4.36 12.86 -5.88
N HIS A 346 -3.40 13.31 -5.10
CA HIS A 346 -3.30 12.96 -3.69
C HIS A 346 -4.35 13.66 -2.82
N ARG A 347 -4.53 14.98 -3.00
CA ARG A 347 -5.45 15.87 -2.25
C ARG A 347 -5.18 16.07 -0.75
N ASP A 348 -4.14 15.45 -0.20
CA ASP A 348 -3.74 15.59 1.21
C ASP A 348 -2.22 15.63 1.34
N LEU A 349 -1.54 16.19 0.34
CA LEU A 349 -0.09 16.27 0.38
C LEU A 349 0.31 17.28 1.46
N LYS A 350 1.05 16.79 2.46
CA LYS A 350 1.56 17.57 3.60
C LYS A 350 2.82 16.91 4.14
N PRO A 351 3.64 17.60 4.95
CA PRO A 351 4.87 17.02 5.49
C PRO A 351 4.67 15.74 6.30
N ASP A 352 3.53 15.56 6.97
CA ASP A 352 3.17 14.32 7.69
C ASP A 352 3.01 13.11 6.75
N ASN A 353 2.64 13.35 5.49
CA ASN A 353 2.39 12.32 4.48
C ASN A 353 3.62 12.10 3.57
N LEU A 354 4.79 12.63 3.95
CA LEU A 354 6.07 12.45 3.26
C LEU A 354 7.04 11.68 4.16
N TYR A 355 7.11 10.36 3.98
CA TYR A 355 7.88 9.44 4.81
C TYR A 355 9.35 9.36 4.39
N LEU A 356 10.21 9.07 5.36
CA LEU A 356 11.67 9.05 5.25
C LEU A 356 12.22 7.62 5.48
N ASP A 357 12.97 7.08 4.52
CA ASP A 357 13.57 5.74 4.66
C ASP A 357 14.90 5.71 5.42
N LYS A 358 15.44 6.88 5.77
CA LYS A 358 16.62 7.04 6.63
C LYS A 358 16.40 8.12 7.66
N GLU A 359 17.14 7.99 8.75
CA GLU A 359 17.13 8.96 9.84
C GLU A 359 17.63 10.34 9.39
N GLU A 360 18.73 10.41 8.65
CA GLU A 360 19.28 11.67 8.13
C GLU A 360 18.53 12.11 6.86
N LEU A 361 17.91 13.30 6.93
CA LEU A 361 17.04 13.85 5.88
C LEU A 361 17.76 13.98 4.53
N ILE A 362 19.05 14.33 4.54
CA ILE A 362 19.85 14.52 3.31
C ILE A 362 20.05 13.22 2.53
N TYR A 363 20.16 12.08 3.21
CA TYR A 363 20.39 10.77 2.59
C TYR A 363 19.11 9.98 2.33
N SER A 364 18.01 10.44 2.93
CA SER A 364 16.70 9.80 2.86
C SER A 364 16.03 10.01 1.50
N ALA A 365 15.49 8.93 0.95
CA ALA A 365 14.49 9.00 -0.10
C ALA A 365 13.14 9.43 0.50
N ILE A 366 12.29 10.05 -0.32
CA ILE A 366 10.98 10.52 0.11
C ILE A 366 9.92 9.58 -0.47
N TYR A 367 9.01 9.16 0.40
CA TYR A 367 7.90 8.28 0.06
C TYR A 367 6.58 8.99 0.34
N VAL A 368 5.74 9.15 -0.67
CA VAL A 368 4.40 9.72 -0.49
C VAL A 368 3.48 8.65 0.10
N ALA A 369 2.73 9.01 1.15
CA ALA A 369 1.91 8.11 1.94
C ALA A 369 0.50 8.68 2.17
N ASP A 370 -0.41 7.81 2.63
CA ASP A 370 -1.80 8.16 3.01
C ASP A 370 -2.68 8.64 1.84
N PHE A 371 -3.21 7.67 1.10
CA PHE A 371 -4.05 7.89 -0.07
C PHE A 371 -5.56 7.92 0.25
N ASP A 372 -5.94 8.14 1.51
CA ASP A 372 -7.33 8.05 1.99
C ASP A 372 -8.24 9.05 1.26
N ARG A 373 -7.66 10.19 0.90
CA ARG A 373 -8.30 11.28 0.15
C ARG A 373 -7.95 11.29 -1.33
N SER A 374 -7.15 10.36 -1.85
CA SER A 374 -6.73 10.40 -3.26
C SER A 374 -7.87 10.10 -4.25
N LYS A 375 -7.68 10.46 -5.52
CA LYS A 375 -8.67 10.26 -6.59
C LYS A 375 -7.99 9.93 -7.91
N VAL A 376 -8.51 8.96 -8.66
CA VAL A 376 -8.14 8.70 -10.06
C VAL A 376 -9.06 9.53 -10.96
N LEU A 377 -8.53 10.49 -11.72
CA LEU A 377 -9.40 11.46 -12.45
C LEU A 377 -10.25 10.85 -13.56
N MET A 378 -9.91 9.65 -14.03
CA MET A 378 -10.63 8.98 -15.13
C MET A 378 -11.74 8.04 -14.63
N ASN A 379 -11.85 7.80 -13.33
CA ASN A 379 -12.84 6.88 -12.76
C ASN A 379 -14.12 7.62 -12.36
N GLN A 380 -15.24 7.34 -13.04
CA GLN A 380 -16.55 7.94 -12.76
C GLN A 380 -17.12 7.55 -11.37
N ASN A 381 -16.75 6.37 -10.85
CA ASN A 381 -17.14 5.93 -9.51
C ASN A 381 -16.52 6.78 -8.39
N ASP A 382 -15.42 7.48 -8.69
CA ASP A 382 -14.68 8.32 -7.77
C ASP A 382 -15.32 9.73 -7.62
N ASP A 383 -16.35 10.05 -8.41
CA ASP A 383 -17.14 11.29 -8.30
C ASP A 383 -18.12 11.28 -7.12
N GLN A 384 -18.48 10.10 -6.59
CA GLN A 384 -19.36 9.98 -5.42
C GLN A 384 -18.68 10.37 -4.11
N MET A 385 -17.35 10.45 -4.11
CA MET A 385 -16.59 11.01 -3.00
C MET A 385 -16.53 12.52 -3.13
N THR A 386 -17.60 13.16 -2.68
CA THR A 386 -17.60 14.58 -2.34
C THR A 386 -16.40 14.86 -1.43
N ILE A 387 -15.78 16.03 -1.62
CA ILE A 387 -14.72 16.50 -0.73
C ILE A 387 -15.39 16.89 0.60
N GLU A 388 -15.85 15.92 1.38
CA GLU A 388 -16.30 16.15 2.76
C GLU A 388 -15.05 16.35 3.60
N HIS A 389 -14.64 17.62 3.65
CA HIS A 389 -13.49 18.08 4.40
C HIS A 389 -13.71 17.85 5.89
N GLN A 390 -13.00 16.88 6.47
CA GLN A 390 -12.82 16.84 7.91
C GLN A 390 -12.00 18.09 8.31
N SER A 391 -12.50 18.82 9.29
CA SER A 391 -12.19 20.22 9.62
C SER A 391 -10.73 20.55 10.00
N ASN A 392 -9.78 19.59 9.97
CA ASN A 392 -8.53 19.72 10.71
C ASN A 392 -7.22 19.70 9.88
N THR A 393 -7.27 19.69 8.54
CA THR A 393 -6.05 19.71 7.68
C THR A 393 -5.87 21.00 6.85
N CYS A 394 -6.64 22.05 7.16
CA CYS A 394 -6.91 23.19 6.27
C CYS A 394 -5.68 24.04 5.85
N ARG A 395 -4.49 23.86 6.45
CA ARG A 395 -3.34 24.74 6.16
C ARG A 395 -2.75 24.57 4.76
N TYR A 396 -2.63 23.33 4.27
CA TYR A 396 -2.07 23.05 2.94
C TYR A 396 -3.10 23.07 1.81
N ASP A 397 -4.40 23.12 2.15
CA ASP A 397 -5.45 23.10 1.14
C ASP A 397 -5.36 24.37 0.25
N PRO A 398 -5.35 24.23 -1.08
CA PRO A 398 -5.36 25.35 -2.00
C PRO A 398 -6.70 26.11 -1.96
N PRO A 399 -6.73 27.34 -2.49
CA PRO A 399 -7.92 28.20 -2.50
C PRO A 399 -9.06 27.67 -3.36
N GLU A 400 -8.77 26.89 -4.40
CA GLU A 400 -9.79 26.25 -5.22
C GLU A 400 -10.37 24.98 -4.59
N THR A 401 -11.57 24.64 -5.05
CA THR A 401 -12.20 23.34 -4.82
C THR A 401 -12.02 22.37 -5.99
N ASP A 402 -11.44 22.83 -7.10
CA ASP A 402 -11.20 22.01 -8.29
C ASP A 402 -10.19 20.91 -8.00
N GLY A 403 -10.60 19.67 -8.27
CA GLY A 403 -9.76 18.49 -8.10
C GLY A 403 -8.97 18.23 -9.37
N SER A 404 -8.04 19.12 -9.75
CA SER A 404 -7.09 18.88 -10.84
C SER A 404 -5.70 18.49 -10.29
N LEU A 405 -4.82 17.95 -11.14
CA LEU A 405 -3.43 17.62 -10.74
C LEU A 405 -2.65 18.84 -10.21
N LYS A 406 -3.16 20.05 -10.42
CA LYS A 406 -2.60 21.32 -9.91
C LYS A 406 -2.88 21.56 -8.43
N TYR A 407 -3.82 20.81 -7.84
CA TYR A 407 -4.09 20.82 -6.40
C TYR A 407 -2.82 20.42 -5.62
N ASP A 408 -2.22 19.29 -5.99
CA ASP A 408 -0.99 18.79 -5.38
C ASP A 408 0.22 19.70 -5.65
N ILE A 409 0.22 20.47 -6.75
CA ILE A 409 1.29 21.45 -7.06
C ILE A 409 1.29 22.60 -6.05
N PHE A 410 0.12 23.05 -5.62
CA PHE A 410 0.02 24.10 -4.61
C PHE A 410 0.49 23.58 -3.24
N GLN A 411 0.02 22.38 -2.84
CA GLN A 411 0.48 21.71 -1.62
C GLN A 411 2.00 21.52 -1.63
N TYR A 412 2.54 21.07 -2.77
CA TYR A 412 3.98 20.98 -3.00
C TYR A 412 4.70 22.32 -2.80
N GLY A 413 4.17 23.41 -3.38
CA GLY A 413 4.72 24.76 -3.24
C GLY A 413 4.86 25.20 -1.77
N LEU A 414 3.84 24.94 -0.95
CA LEU A 414 3.88 25.25 0.49
C LEU A 414 4.92 24.41 1.22
N ILE A 415 5.00 23.11 0.90
CA ILE A 415 5.96 22.18 1.51
C ILE A 415 7.40 22.62 1.22
N ILE A 416 7.71 22.97 -0.04
CA ILE A 416 9.07 23.39 -0.39
C ILE A 416 9.41 24.79 0.13
N LEU A 417 8.41 25.68 0.29
CA LEU A 417 8.60 26.97 0.95
C LEU A 417 8.93 26.78 2.43
N GLN A 418 8.19 25.92 3.14
CA GLN A 418 8.48 25.61 4.54
C GLN A 418 9.85 24.94 4.71
N LEU A 419 10.20 24.00 3.83
CA LEU A 419 11.53 23.40 3.79
C LEU A 419 12.61 24.48 3.59
N ALA A 420 12.41 25.39 2.63
CA ALA A 420 13.34 26.47 2.34
C ALA A 420 13.48 27.43 3.54
N ASN A 421 12.37 27.66 4.25
CA ASN A 421 12.25 28.48 5.45
C ASN A 421 12.57 27.70 6.74
N LYS A 422 13.44 26.69 6.66
CA LYS A 422 13.97 25.96 7.82
C LYS A 422 12.87 25.34 8.70
N GLY A 423 11.84 24.78 8.07
CA GLY A 423 10.72 24.12 8.75
C GLY A 423 9.63 25.06 9.24
N GLN A 424 9.80 26.39 9.11
CA GLN A 424 8.80 27.37 9.54
C GLN A 424 7.74 27.56 8.45
N TYR A 425 6.48 27.31 8.79
CA TYR A 425 5.36 27.49 7.89
C TYR A 425 5.18 28.98 7.56
N VAL A 426 4.85 29.30 6.31
CA VAL A 426 4.56 30.65 5.85
C VAL A 426 3.10 30.69 5.43
N GLY A 427 2.30 31.58 6.05
CA GLY A 427 0.88 31.74 5.72
C GLY A 427 0.01 32.06 6.94
N ASN A 428 -1.30 31.95 6.77
CA ASN A 428 -2.25 32.04 7.87
C ASN A 428 -2.39 30.67 8.54
N GLU A 429 -1.79 30.47 9.72
CA GLU A 429 -1.82 29.19 10.43
C GLU A 429 -3.22 28.78 10.92
N ASN A 430 -4.10 29.77 11.17
CA ASN A 430 -5.44 29.55 11.71
C ASN A 430 -6.46 29.22 10.62
N ALA A 431 -6.42 29.95 9.50
CA ALA A 431 -7.39 29.79 8.40
C ALA A 431 -6.87 28.93 7.24
N GLY A 432 -5.57 28.71 7.14
CA GLY A 432 -4.94 28.06 5.99
C GLY A 432 -5.01 28.89 4.72
N CYS A 433 -4.75 28.25 3.58
CA CYS A 433 -4.74 28.94 2.27
C CYS A 433 -6.11 28.93 1.58
N ARG A 434 -6.99 28.00 1.94
CA ARG A 434 -8.27 27.76 1.27
C ARG A 434 -9.18 28.99 1.22
N TYR A 435 -9.20 29.77 2.29
CA TYR A 435 -10.11 30.92 2.43
C TYR A 435 -9.45 32.25 2.09
N LEU A 436 -8.19 32.24 1.64
CA LEU A 436 -7.49 33.48 1.27
C LEU A 436 -8.01 33.97 -0.07
N ASN A 437 -8.25 35.27 -0.17
CA ASN A 437 -8.48 35.93 -1.45
C ASN A 437 -7.15 36.19 -2.20
N GLU A 438 -7.23 36.75 -3.41
CA GLU A 438 -6.03 36.95 -4.25
C GLU A 438 -5.03 37.94 -3.65
N GLU A 439 -5.50 38.98 -2.97
CA GLU A 439 -4.63 39.97 -2.30
C GLU A 439 -3.92 39.37 -1.10
N GLU A 440 -4.64 38.59 -0.27
CA GLU A 440 -4.08 37.88 0.87
C GLU A 440 -3.07 36.82 0.43
N LEU A 441 -3.39 36.06 -0.60
CA LEU A 441 -2.47 35.08 -1.19
C LEU A 441 -1.21 35.76 -1.72
N HIS A 442 -1.36 36.89 -2.42
CA HIS A 442 -0.23 37.68 -2.93
C HIS A 442 0.64 38.23 -1.80
N LYS A 443 0.04 38.69 -0.69
CA LYS A 443 0.75 39.17 0.50
C LYS A 443 1.69 38.10 1.07
N TYR A 444 1.27 36.84 1.13
CA TYR A 444 2.10 35.75 1.65
C TYR A 444 3.06 35.17 0.59
N TYR A 445 2.62 35.02 -0.65
CA TYR A 445 3.26 34.13 -1.63
C TYR A 445 3.67 34.80 -2.95
N SER A 446 3.69 36.14 -3.02
CA SER A 446 4.38 36.82 -4.12
C SER A 446 5.89 36.51 -4.12
N GLU A 447 6.54 36.66 -5.27
CA GLU A 447 8.00 36.48 -5.39
C GLU A 447 8.75 37.36 -4.39
N GLN A 448 8.35 38.63 -4.26
CA GLN A 448 8.95 39.55 -3.29
C GLN A 448 8.71 39.12 -1.84
N SER A 449 7.49 38.68 -1.50
CA SER A 449 7.18 38.20 -0.15
C SER A 449 8.02 36.97 0.21
N ILE A 450 8.13 36.00 -0.71
CA ILE A 450 8.95 34.80 -0.50
C ILE A 450 10.43 35.16 -0.40
N ALA A 451 10.94 36.04 -1.27
CA ALA A 451 12.33 36.50 -1.20
C ALA A 451 12.65 37.17 0.14
N ASN A 452 11.73 37.99 0.66
CA ASN A 452 11.87 38.63 1.97
C ASN A 452 11.89 37.60 3.10
N GLN A 453 11.01 36.59 3.07
CA GLN A 453 10.99 35.52 4.09
C GLN A 453 12.28 34.69 4.07
N LEU A 454 12.80 34.42 2.88
CA LEU A 454 14.02 33.61 2.68
C LEU A 454 15.31 34.44 2.68
N ASN A 455 15.29 35.71 3.09
CA ASN A 455 16.44 36.62 3.06
C ASN A 455 17.64 36.15 3.90
N HIS A 456 17.40 35.31 4.90
CA HIS A 456 18.39 34.66 5.76
C HIS A 456 19.08 33.48 5.07
N THR A 457 18.75 33.22 3.80
CA THR A 457 19.32 32.19 2.94
C THR A 457 19.85 32.82 1.65
N GLN A 458 20.42 32.04 0.73
CA GLN A 458 20.94 32.55 -0.55
C GLN A 458 20.39 31.75 -1.74
N TYR A 459 19.12 31.36 -1.69
CA TYR A 459 18.50 30.61 -2.78
C TYR A 459 18.58 31.36 -4.12
N PRO A 460 18.78 30.66 -5.25
CA PRO A 460 18.71 31.27 -6.58
C PRO A 460 17.33 31.90 -6.82
N GLN A 461 17.27 33.06 -7.48
CA GLN A 461 16.02 33.75 -7.80
C GLN A 461 15.01 32.84 -8.51
N LYS A 462 15.48 32.04 -9.48
CA LYS A 462 14.67 31.05 -10.20
C LYS A 462 13.98 30.01 -9.28
N PHE A 463 14.53 29.71 -8.10
CA PHE A 463 13.86 28.85 -7.11
C PHE A 463 12.73 29.59 -6.40
N ILE A 464 12.94 30.85 -6.04
CA ILE A 464 11.91 31.71 -5.43
C ILE A 464 10.75 31.94 -6.40
N GLU A 465 11.06 32.26 -7.66
CA GLU A 465 10.09 32.36 -8.76
C GLU A 465 9.28 31.05 -8.91
N LEU A 466 9.95 29.89 -8.87
CA LEU A 466 9.28 28.59 -8.97
C LEU A 466 8.27 28.38 -7.84
N ILE A 467 8.66 28.66 -6.59
CA ILE A 467 7.75 28.56 -5.42
C ILE A 467 6.55 29.49 -5.62
N ALA A 468 6.78 30.75 -5.99
CA ALA A 468 5.71 31.73 -6.23
C ALA A 468 4.75 31.28 -7.34
N ARG A 469 5.28 30.64 -8.40
CA ARG A 469 4.47 30.08 -9.50
C ARG A 469 3.62 28.88 -9.04
N CYS A 470 4.15 28.00 -8.19
CA CYS A 470 3.36 26.90 -7.61
C CYS A 470 2.20 27.41 -6.74
N LEU A 471 2.38 28.56 -6.10
CA LEU A 471 1.42 29.16 -5.16
C LEU A 471 0.46 30.18 -5.79
N LYS A 472 0.30 30.16 -7.13
CA LYS A 472 -0.69 31.03 -7.80
C LYS A 472 -2.13 30.61 -7.47
N MET A 473 -3.00 31.62 -7.35
CA MET A 473 -4.43 31.45 -7.08
C MET A 473 -5.10 30.52 -8.10
N LYS A 474 -4.94 30.82 -9.40
CA LYS A 474 -5.58 30.04 -10.47
C LYS A 474 -4.76 28.79 -10.79
N PRO A 475 -5.35 27.57 -10.77
CA PRO A 475 -4.63 26.32 -11.04
C PRO A 475 -3.87 26.30 -12.38
N LYS A 476 -4.44 26.90 -13.42
CA LYS A 476 -3.85 26.98 -14.77
C LYS A 476 -2.55 27.78 -14.84
N ASP A 477 -2.33 28.70 -13.91
CA ASP A 477 -1.14 29.55 -13.89
C ASP A 477 0.04 28.87 -13.16
N ARG A 478 -0.20 27.71 -12.54
CA ARG A 478 0.82 26.90 -11.87
C ARG A 478 1.58 26.03 -12.90
N PRO A 479 2.87 25.75 -12.69
CA PRO A 479 3.65 24.88 -13.57
C PRO A 479 3.16 23.43 -13.55
N SER A 480 3.55 22.61 -14.54
CA SER A 480 3.39 21.16 -14.44
C SER A 480 4.43 20.57 -13.48
N ILE A 481 4.20 19.39 -12.91
CA ILE A 481 5.23 18.78 -12.04
C ILE A 481 6.50 18.44 -12.83
N GLN A 482 6.36 18.10 -14.11
CA GLN A 482 7.48 17.85 -15.02
C GLN A 482 8.36 19.10 -15.14
N GLU A 483 7.74 20.26 -15.37
CA GLU A 483 8.44 21.54 -15.45
C GLU A 483 9.14 21.88 -14.12
N VAL A 484 8.45 21.68 -12.99
CA VAL A 484 9.01 21.85 -11.64
C VAL A 484 10.27 21.00 -11.48
N TYR A 485 10.19 19.71 -11.80
CA TYR A 485 11.30 18.77 -11.66
C TYR A 485 12.50 19.17 -12.54
N GLU A 486 12.26 19.57 -13.79
CA GLU A 486 13.31 20.00 -14.72
C GLU A 486 14.04 21.26 -14.25
N ILE A 487 13.29 22.25 -13.75
CA ILE A 487 13.88 23.48 -13.18
C ILE A 487 14.76 23.14 -11.97
N LEU A 488 14.28 22.30 -11.05
CA LEU A 488 15.03 21.91 -9.86
C LEU A 488 16.30 21.13 -10.21
N LYS A 489 16.22 20.24 -11.20
CA LYS A 489 17.35 19.47 -11.70
C LYS A 489 18.45 20.39 -12.26
N ASP A 490 18.09 21.37 -13.09
CA ASP A 490 19.01 22.41 -13.61
C ASP A 490 19.68 23.19 -12.46
N LEU A 491 18.89 23.64 -11.47
CA LEU A 491 19.40 24.36 -10.30
C LEU A 491 20.39 23.51 -9.47
N CYS A 492 20.08 22.24 -9.25
CA CYS A 492 20.95 21.31 -8.52
C CYS A 492 22.30 21.09 -9.23
N GLN A 493 22.29 21.01 -10.56
CA GLN A 493 23.49 20.85 -11.37
C GLN A 493 24.39 22.08 -11.29
N ARG A 494 23.83 23.29 -11.44
CA ARG A 494 24.58 24.56 -11.36
C ARG A 494 25.29 24.75 -10.02
N LEU A 495 24.62 24.39 -8.91
CA LEU A 495 25.21 24.46 -7.57
C LEU A 495 26.31 23.41 -7.32
N THR A 496 26.33 22.34 -8.10
CA THR A 496 27.38 21.31 -8.00
C THR A 496 28.65 21.72 -8.77
N ILE A 497 28.50 22.44 -9.89
CA ILE A 497 29.63 22.94 -10.69
C ILE A 497 30.38 24.07 -9.97
N LYS A 498 29.65 25.00 -9.31
CA LYS A 498 30.25 26.12 -8.56
C LYS A 498 31.14 25.73 -7.37
N LYS A 499 31.15 24.46 -6.93
CA LYS A 499 32.04 23.95 -5.86
C LYS A 499 33.34 23.31 -6.37
N LYS A 500 33.47 23.07 -7.69
CA LYS A 500 34.65 22.43 -8.30
C LYS A 500 35.62 23.42 -8.96
N ASN A 501 35.23 24.69 -9.03
CA ASN A 501 36.06 25.83 -9.39
C ASN A 501 36.22 26.68 -8.14
#